data_AF-A0A3C2B1A7-F1
#
_entry.id   AF-A0A3C2B1A7-F1
#
_cell.length_a   1.000
_cell.length_b   1.000
_cell.length_c   1.000
_cell.angle_alpha   90.00
_cell.angle_beta   90.00
_cell.angle_gamma   90.00
#
_symmetry.space_group_name_H-M   'P 1'
#
loop_
_entity.id
_entity.type
_entity.pdbx_description
1 polymer ?
#
loop_
_entity_poly.entity_id
_entity_poly.type
_entity_poly.pdbx_seq_one_letter_code
_entity_poly.pdbx_strand_id
1 'polypeptide(L)'
;MITLEDWALIRRLSAEGVPKAQIAQRLGISRTTVVRAVMSSAPPRYERAPVVTSFAPFEARVRELLAEFPEMPATVLAERVGWSGSITWFRDNV
;
A
#
# COMPACT_ATOMS: atom_id res chain seq x y z
N MET A 1 1.43 -5.14 -10.48
CA MET A 1 0.13 -5.70 -10.06
C MET A 1 -0.69 -5.90 -11.31
N ILE A 2 -1.35 -7.04 -11.51
CA ILE A 2 -2.22 -7.23 -12.68
C ILE A 2 -3.58 -6.60 -12.40
N THR A 3 -4.23 -6.06 -13.42
CA THR A 3 -5.58 -5.50 -13.29
C THR A 3 -6.62 -6.60 -13.07
N LEU A 4 -7.85 -6.22 -12.69
CA LEU A 4 -8.98 -7.15 -12.63
C LEU A 4 -9.23 -7.80 -14.00
N GLU A 5 -9.08 -7.03 -15.06
CA GLU A 5 -9.28 -7.44 -16.46
C GLU A 5 -8.22 -8.46 -16.88
N ASP A 6 -6.94 -8.18 -16.61
CA ASP A 6 -5.83 -9.09 -16.87
C ASP A 6 -6.02 -10.43 -16.13
N TRP A 7 -6.42 -10.37 -14.86
CA TRP A 7 -6.69 -11.57 -14.06
C TRP A 7 -7.81 -12.42 -14.67
N ALA A 8 -8.93 -11.79 -15.04
CA ALA A 8 -10.05 -12.49 -15.67
C ALA A 8 -9.65 -13.10 -17.02
N LEU A 9 -8.88 -12.36 -17.83
CA LEU A 9 -8.38 -12.82 -19.13
C LEU A 9 -7.42 -14.01 -18.98
N ILE A 10 -6.49 -13.96 -18.04
CA ILE A 10 -5.58 -15.08 -17.74
C ILE A 10 -6.37 -16.35 -17.39
N ARG A 11 -7.38 -16.24 -16.52
CA ARG A 11 -8.20 -17.38 -16.10
C ARG A 11 -9.02 -17.94 -17.24
N ARG A 12 -9.63 -17.08 -18.06
CA ARG A 12 -10.36 -17.48 -19.27
C ARG A 12 -9.46 -18.25 -20.24
N LEU A 13 -8.31 -17.69 -20.61
CA LEU A 13 -7.38 -18.34 -21.55
C LEU A 13 -6.88 -19.69 -21.00
N SER A 14 -6.62 -19.78 -19.70
CA SER A 14 -6.23 -21.06 -19.10
C SER A 14 -7.36 -22.09 -19.09
N ALA A 15 -8.63 -21.66 -18.95
CA ALA A 15 -9.79 -22.54 -19.03
C ALA A 15 -10.05 -23.03 -20.47
N GLU A 16 -9.71 -22.21 -21.47
CA GLU A 16 -9.70 -22.56 -22.90
C GLU A 16 -8.52 -23.48 -23.28
N GLY A 17 -7.67 -23.90 -22.32
CA GLY A 17 -6.57 -24.83 -22.54
C GLY A 17 -5.27 -24.20 -23.03
N VAL A 18 -5.18 -22.86 -23.08
CA VAL A 18 -3.97 -22.17 -23.54
C VAL A 18 -2.82 -22.40 -22.54
N PRO A 19 -1.62 -22.82 -23.00
CA PRO A 19 -0.47 -23.01 -22.12
C PRO A 19 -0.06 -21.72 -21.40
N LYS A 20 0.24 -21.83 -20.10
CA LYS A 20 0.59 -20.67 -19.25
C LYS A 20 1.79 -19.86 -19.77
N ALA A 21 2.75 -20.51 -20.42
CA ALA A 21 3.89 -19.83 -21.05
C ALA A 21 3.46 -18.98 -22.25
N GLN A 22 2.49 -19.44 -23.02
CA GLN A 22 1.93 -18.70 -24.15
C GLN A 22 1.07 -17.53 -23.68
N ILE A 23 0.28 -17.71 -22.61
CA ILE A 23 -0.46 -16.61 -21.97
C ILE A 23 0.51 -15.52 -21.50
N ALA A 24 1.59 -15.90 -20.82
CA ALA A 24 2.63 -14.99 -20.35
C ALA A 24 3.24 -14.16 -21.49
N GLN A 25 3.61 -14.81 -22.59
CA GLN A 25 4.15 -14.13 -23.78
C GLN A 25 3.13 -13.20 -24.43
N ARG A 26 1.88 -13.65 -24.62
CA ARG A 26 0.82 -12.86 -25.27
C ARG A 26 0.46 -11.59 -24.48
N LEU A 27 0.46 -11.67 -23.15
CA LEU A 27 0.04 -10.57 -22.28
C LEU A 27 1.22 -9.73 -21.76
N GLY A 28 2.48 -10.12 -22.03
CA GLY A 28 3.66 -9.45 -21.46
C GLY A 28 3.76 -9.58 -19.93
N ILE A 29 3.15 -10.62 -19.35
CA ILE A 29 3.07 -10.85 -17.90
C ILE A 29 4.00 -12.01 -17.54
N SER A 30 4.68 -11.91 -16.39
CA SER A 30 5.57 -12.99 -15.94
C SER A 30 4.82 -14.33 -15.80
N ARG A 31 5.47 -15.44 -16.16
CA ARG A 31 4.88 -16.78 -16.05
C ARG A 31 4.45 -17.10 -14.61
N THR A 32 5.20 -16.65 -13.61
CA THR A 32 4.86 -16.85 -12.19
C THR A 32 3.59 -16.08 -11.81
N THR A 33 3.39 -14.87 -12.34
CA THR A 33 2.14 -14.11 -12.18
C THR A 33 0.96 -14.82 -12.84
N VAL A 34 1.12 -15.38 -14.04
CA VAL A 34 0.08 -16.18 -14.71
C VAL A 34 -0.30 -17.41 -13.87
N VAL A 35 0.68 -18.14 -13.35
CA VAL A 35 0.43 -19.29 -12.46
C VAL A 35 -0.38 -18.86 -11.24
N ARG A 36 0.01 -17.76 -10.57
CA ARG A 36 -0.71 -17.24 -9.40
C ARG A 36 -2.15 -16.81 -9.74
N ALA A 37 -2.34 -16.12 -10.87
CA ALA A 37 -3.67 -15.69 -11.31
C ALA A 37 -4.61 -16.86 -11.60
N VAL A 38 -4.10 -17.95 -12.21
CA VAL A 38 -4.88 -19.17 -12.47
C VAL A 38 -5.28 -19.88 -11.17
N MET A 39 -4.38 -19.94 -10.19
CA MET A 39 -4.65 -20.59 -8.90
C MET A 39 -5.55 -19.77 -7.97
N SER A 40 -5.62 -18.45 -8.16
CA SER A 40 -6.45 -17.57 -7.33
C SER A 40 -7.92 -17.70 -7.71
N SER A 41 -8.76 -18.09 -6.75
CA SER A 41 -10.22 -18.13 -6.91
C SER A 41 -10.86 -16.73 -6.88
N ALA A 42 -10.20 -15.76 -6.25
CA ALA A 42 -10.64 -14.39 -6.13
C ALA A 42 -9.75 -13.44 -6.96
N PRO A 43 -10.27 -12.28 -7.39
CA PRO A 43 -9.48 -11.26 -8.07
C PRO A 43 -8.37 -10.70 -7.17
N PRO A 44 -7.30 -10.15 -7.77
CA PRO A 44 -6.26 -9.47 -7.00
C PRO A 44 -6.87 -8.30 -6.23
N ARG A 45 -6.82 -8.36 -4.91
CA ARG A 45 -7.18 -7.25 -4.04
C ARG A 45 -5.90 -6.66 -3.46
N TYR A 46 -5.70 -5.36 -3.65
CA TYR A 46 -4.62 -4.68 -2.97
C TYR A 46 -5.06 -4.35 -1.55
N GLU A 47 -4.55 -5.13 -0.60
CA GLU A 47 -4.66 -4.80 0.82
C GLU A 47 -3.24 -4.58 1.32
N ARG A 48 -2.91 -3.31 1.59
CA ARG A 48 -1.76 -3.02 2.45
C ARG A 48 -2.26 -3.12 3.88
N ALA A 49 -1.68 -4.03 4.65
CA ALA A 49 -1.74 -3.91 6.09
C ALA A 49 -1.24 -2.50 6.48
N PRO A 50 -1.88 -1.83 7.45
CA PRO A 50 -1.38 -0.56 7.95
C PRO A 50 0.06 -0.79 8.42
N VAL A 51 1.00 -0.10 7.76
CA VAL A 51 2.41 -0.15 8.13
C VAL A 51 2.57 0.77 9.32
N VAL A 52 3.22 0.27 10.38
CA VAL A 52 3.64 1.12 11.50
C VAL A 52 4.55 2.20 10.93
N THR A 53 4.07 3.43 10.93
CA THR A 53 4.84 4.57 10.44
C THR A 53 5.86 4.98 11.49
N SER A 54 6.92 5.67 11.07
CA SER A 54 7.87 6.29 12.02
C SER A 54 7.19 7.30 12.95
N PHE A 55 5.99 7.77 12.60
CA PHE A 55 5.18 8.67 13.42
C PHE A 55 4.41 7.96 14.55
N ALA A 56 4.14 6.66 14.42
CA ALA A 56 3.32 5.91 15.38
C ALA A 56 3.76 6.05 16.86
N PRO A 57 5.06 6.09 17.19
CA PRO A 57 5.50 6.31 18.58
C PRO A 57 5.14 7.70 19.16
N PHE A 58 4.90 8.70 18.30
CA PHE A 58 4.67 10.09 18.69
C PHE A 58 3.19 10.49 18.71
N GLU A 59 2.34 9.76 18.00
CA GLU A 59 0.93 10.11 17.76
C GLU A 59 0.16 10.41 19.05
N ALA A 60 0.30 9.56 20.07
CA ALA A 60 -0.39 9.74 21.35
C ALA A 60 0.01 11.07 22.01
N ARG A 61 1.30 11.38 22.04
CA ARG A 61 1.82 12.59 22.68
C ARG A 61 1.46 13.86 21.90
N VAL A 62 1.47 13.79 20.56
CA VAL A 62 1.01 14.89 19.70
C VAL A 62 -0.47 15.19 19.97
N ARG A 63 -1.31 14.16 20.06
CA ARG A 63 -2.75 14.31 20.33
C ARG A 63 -3.02 14.99 21.68
N GLU A 64 -2.28 14.61 22.72
CA GLU A 64 -2.38 15.26 24.03
C GLU A 64 -2.03 16.75 23.97
N LEU A 65 -0.91 17.10 23.31
CA LEU A 65 -0.47 18.48 23.19
C LEU A 65 -1.45 19.34 22.39
N LEU A 66 -2.04 18.82 21.33
CA LEU A 66 -3.06 19.52 20.54
C LEU A 66 -4.40 19.64 21.27
N ALA A 67 -4.73 18.68 22.15
CA ALA A 67 -5.94 18.79 22.98
C ALA A 67 -5.82 19.93 24.02
N GLU A 68 -4.62 20.13 24.58
CA GLU A 68 -4.36 21.20 25.56
C GLU A 68 -4.04 22.55 24.90
N PHE A 69 -3.34 22.52 23.76
CA PHE A 69 -2.88 23.71 23.03
C PHE A 69 -3.21 23.60 21.53
N PRO A 70 -4.45 23.87 21.12
CA PRO A 70 -4.90 23.64 19.74
C PRO A 70 -4.18 24.47 18.68
N GLU A 71 -3.69 25.66 19.04
CA GLU A 71 -2.99 26.58 18.13
C GLU A 71 -1.46 26.41 18.16
N MET A 72 -0.94 25.36 18.81
CA MET A 72 0.50 25.13 18.89
C MET A 72 1.11 24.93 17.49
N PRO A 73 2.16 25.68 17.11
CA PRO A 73 2.80 25.51 15.81
C PRO A 73 3.40 24.11 15.64
N ALA A 74 3.28 23.54 14.43
CA ALA A 74 3.80 22.21 14.11
C ALA A 74 5.31 22.06 14.39
N THR A 75 6.10 23.13 14.27
CA THR A 75 7.52 23.14 14.63
C THR A 75 7.74 22.94 16.12
N VAL A 76 6.93 23.59 16.96
CA VAL A 76 7.00 23.44 18.42
C VAL A 76 6.50 22.05 18.85
N LEU A 77 5.47 21.53 18.20
CA LEU A 77 5.00 20.15 18.42
C LEU A 77 6.10 19.13 18.10
N ALA A 78 6.72 19.25 16.93
CA ALA A 78 7.81 18.37 16.49
C ALA A 78 8.97 18.36 17.49
N GLU A 79 9.41 19.54 17.95
CA GLU A 79 10.45 19.66 18.97
C GLU A 79 10.04 18.99 20.30
N ARG A 80 8.82 19.25 20.78
CA ARG A 80 8.32 18.72 22.06
C ARG A 80 8.16 17.21 22.09
N VAL A 81 7.82 16.61 20.95
CA VAL A 81 7.73 15.14 20.85
C VAL A 81 9.05 14.49 20.46
N GLY A 82 10.11 15.27 20.23
CA GLY A 82 11.42 14.75 19.84
C GLY A 82 11.43 14.17 18.42
N TRP A 83 10.63 14.73 17.52
CA TRP A 83 10.57 14.30 16.13
C TRP A 83 11.90 14.55 15.42
N SER A 84 12.51 13.48 14.91
CA SER A 84 13.79 13.51 14.18
C SER A 84 13.64 13.42 12.66
N GLY A 85 12.41 13.32 12.15
CA GLY A 85 12.12 13.22 10.73
C GLY A 85 11.97 14.58 10.03
N SER A 86 11.40 14.55 8.82
CA SER A 86 11.15 15.78 8.04
C SER A 86 10.14 16.68 8.74
N ILE A 87 10.50 17.95 8.95
CA ILE A 87 9.59 18.96 9.50
C ILE A 87 8.46 19.32 8.52
N THR A 88 8.74 19.31 7.21
CA THR A 88 7.72 19.54 6.19
C THR A 88 6.68 18.43 6.22
N TRP A 89 7.14 17.17 6.28
CA TRP A 89 6.22 16.04 6.43
C TRP A 89 5.38 16.15 7.70
N PHE A 90 6.00 16.50 8.83
CA PHE A 90 5.28 16.63 10.10
C PHE A 90 4.17 17.68 10.00
N ARG A 91 4.46 18.86 9.44
CA ARG A 91 3.48 19.94 9.24
C ARG A 91 2.32 19.53 8.33
N ASP A 92 2.58 18.74 7.30
CA ASP A 92 1.56 18.34 6.33
C ASP A 92 0.66 17.20 6.85
N ASN A 93 1.05 16.51 7.93
CA ASN A 93 0.42 15.27 8.40
C ASN A 93 -0.07 15.32 9.87
N VAL A 94 0.18 16.42 10.59
CA VAL A 94 -0.21 16.65 12.01
C VAL A 94 -1.08 17.88 12.09
#